data_AF-A0A939UVU5-F1
#
_entry.id   AF-A0A939UVU5-F1
#
_cell.length_a   1.000
_cell.length_b   1.000
_cell.length_c   1.000
_cell.angle_alpha   90.00
_cell.angle_beta   90.00
_cell.angle_gamma   90.00
#
_symmetry.space_group_name_H-M   'P 1'
#
loop_
_entity.id
_entity.type
_entity.pdbx_description
1 polymer ?
#
loop_
_entity_poly.entity_id
_entity_poly.type
_entity_poly.pdbx_seq_one_letter_code
_entity_poly.pdbx_strand_id
1 'polypeptide(L)'
;MKYNKYLKLLSALLALLFLAAAPVSSFAATDYQTSYNGVLGYLSGSTPSFGSVNGEWRVFALARSGKVSPQSGYCDAYYSGIVEHVSSVGSGVLDPNKATENSRLVIALCSIGRDPRSVADYDIVAPLTDQSFVKRQGPTGVAFALIALDCAGHAEPSTRGAYADFLLSRELSGGGWSLGTNADPDVTAIVMTALAPYSKASSAIERGVAALSAMQRDDGGFASMGTPNSESCSQVVTALSTIGVNADTDSRFVKNGVSALAALCSYYTGGGFAHSQGGSTNAMASEQAAYALCAYHRYKTGKCDLYDMSDVTAVGTTPKPTATPKPTATPKPTATPKPTAAPTPKPTATPKPTETPVPTDTPEPAETVTPAPTEAPTEAPTEVPTEAPTEAPTEAPTEPPATEEP
;
A
#
# COMPACT_ATOMS: atom_id res chain seq x y z
N MET A 1 -46.04 -55.73 -3.32
CA MET A 1 -46.64 -54.49 -2.77
C MET A 1 -45.67 -53.59 -1.96
N LYS A 2 -44.35 -53.87 -1.90
CA LYS A 2 -43.35 -53.01 -1.21
C LYS A 2 -42.54 -52.08 -2.13
N TYR A 3 -42.61 -52.27 -3.45
CA TYR A 3 -41.80 -51.50 -4.43
C TYR A 3 -42.39 -50.10 -4.74
N ASN A 4 -43.70 -49.90 -4.57
CA ASN A 4 -44.38 -48.63 -4.87
C ASN A 4 -44.22 -47.53 -3.80
N LYS A 5 -43.71 -47.85 -2.61
CA LYS A 5 -43.45 -46.83 -1.56
C LYS A 5 -42.13 -46.10 -1.79
N TYR A 6 -41.10 -46.77 -2.30
CA TYR A 6 -39.79 -46.17 -2.53
C TYR A 6 -39.75 -45.25 -3.76
N LEU A 7 -40.55 -45.55 -4.79
CA LEU A 7 -40.61 -44.70 -5.99
C LEU A 7 -41.29 -43.34 -5.72
N LYS A 8 -42.28 -43.28 -4.81
CA LYS A 8 -42.92 -42.02 -4.39
C LYS A 8 -42.05 -41.19 -3.43
N LEU A 9 -41.16 -41.83 -2.66
CA LEU A 9 -40.18 -41.14 -1.81
C LEU A 9 -39.00 -40.58 -2.62
N LEU A 10 -38.59 -41.25 -3.71
CA LEU A 10 -37.54 -40.75 -4.60
C LEU A 10 -38.02 -39.53 -5.42
N SER A 11 -39.29 -39.49 -5.81
CA SER A 11 -39.89 -38.34 -6.50
C SER A 11 -40.12 -37.12 -5.59
N ALA A 12 -40.29 -37.33 -4.28
CA ALA A 12 -40.39 -36.23 -3.31
C ALA A 12 -39.02 -35.66 -2.92
N LEU A 13 -37.95 -36.48 -2.94
CA LEU A 13 -36.59 -36.00 -2.70
C LEU A 13 -35.99 -35.26 -3.92
N LEU A 14 -36.43 -35.59 -5.14
CA LEU A 14 -36.02 -34.85 -6.34
C LEU A 14 -36.79 -33.52 -6.54
N ALA A 15 -37.93 -33.34 -5.87
CA ALA A 15 -38.73 -32.12 -5.92
C ALA A 15 -38.37 -31.09 -4.83
N LEU A 16 -37.54 -31.45 -3.85
CA LEU A 16 -37.01 -30.56 -2.80
C LEU A 16 -35.59 -30.03 -3.08
N LEU A 17 -35.05 -30.29 -4.28
CA LEU A 17 -33.76 -29.79 -4.77
C LEU A 17 -33.92 -28.60 -5.75
N PHE A 18 -35.07 -27.93 -5.69
CA PHE A 18 -35.27 -26.57 -6.21
C PHE A 18 -35.56 -25.62 -5.05
N LEU A 19 -34.73 -25.67 -4.00
CA LEU A 19 -34.64 -24.54 -3.08
C LEU A 19 -34.16 -23.36 -3.92
N ALA A 20 -35.03 -22.37 -4.06
CA ALA A 20 -34.77 -21.15 -4.80
C ALA A 20 -33.36 -20.65 -4.49
N ALA A 21 -32.47 -20.69 -5.50
CA ALA A 21 -31.33 -19.80 -5.49
C ALA A 21 -31.93 -18.40 -5.37
N ALA A 22 -31.82 -17.80 -4.19
CA ALA A 22 -32.06 -16.38 -4.05
C ALA A 22 -31.29 -15.71 -5.19
N PRO A 23 -31.87 -14.74 -5.91
CA PRO A 23 -31.11 -14.03 -6.91
C PRO A 23 -29.86 -13.54 -6.22
N VAL A 24 -28.69 -14.07 -6.62
CA VAL A 24 -27.43 -13.45 -6.29
C VAL A 24 -27.61 -12.05 -6.82
N SER A 25 -27.75 -11.07 -5.92
CA SER A 25 -27.89 -9.69 -6.30
C SER A 25 -26.69 -9.40 -7.21
N SER A 26 -26.97 -9.32 -8.51
CA SER A 26 -26.03 -8.83 -9.50
C SER A 26 -25.79 -7.38 -9.11
N PHE A 27 -24.80 -7.14 -8.25
CA PHE A 27 -24.24 -5.81 -8.13
C PHE A 27 -23.79 -5.45 -9.55
N ALA A 28 -24.41 -4.43 -10.14
CA ALA A 28 -23.91 -3.86 -11.37
C ALA A 28 -22.45 -3.51 -11.10
N ALA A 29 -21.53 -4.21 -11.75
CA ALA A 29 -20.11 -3.98 -11.55
C ALA A 29 -19.83 -2.50 -11.77
N THR A 30 -19.29 -1.83 -10.76
CA THR A 30 -18.83 -0.45 -10.92
C THR A 30 -17.81 -0.46 -12.04
N ASP A 31 -18.06 0.32 -13.10
CA ASP A 31 -17.08 0.50 -14.17
C ASP A 31 -15.74 0.93 -13.57
N TYR A 32 -14.66 0.23 -13.93
CA TYR A 32 -13.34 0.46 -13.33
C TYR A 32 -12.87 1.90 -13.54
N GLN A 33 -13.33 2.60 -14.58
CA GLN A 33 -12.99 4.00 -14.79
C GLN A 33 -13.61 4.92 -13.73
N THR A 34 -14.80 4.57 -13.23
CA THR A 34 -15.45 5.32 -12.14
C THR A 34 -14.64 5.20 -10.86
N SER A 35 -14.27 3.98 -10.47
CA SER A 35 -13.47 3.74 -9.27
C SER A 35 -12.04 4.30 -9.41
N TYR A 36 -11.44 4.20 -10.60
CA TYR A 36 -10.12 4.75 -10.91
C TYR A 36 -10.10 6.28 -10.82
N ASN A 37 -11.03 6.98 -11.48
CA ASN A 37 -11.09 8.44 -11.43
C ASN A 37 -11.42 8.93 -10.01
N GLY A 38 -12.31 8.23 -9.31
CA GLY A 38 -12.67 8.52 -7.92
C GLY A 38 -11.46 8.46 -6.99
N VAL A 39 -10.73 7.33 -7.01
CA VAL A 39 -9.57 7.14 -6.13
C VAL A 39 -8.43 8.11 -6.45
N LEU A 40 -8.17 8.42 -7.72
CA LEU A 40 -7.20 9.46 -8.08
C LEU A 40 -7.62 10.85 -7.56
N GLY A 41 -8.92 11.16 -7.61
CA GLY A 41 -9.48 12.37 -7.02
C GLY A 41 -9.22 12.44 -5.51
N TYR A 42 -9.59 11.38 -4.78
CA TYR A 42 -9.37 11.25 -3.34
C TYR A 42 -7.89 11.42 -2.96
N LEU A 43 -6.99 10.71 -3.65
CA LEU A 43 -5.54 10.76 -3.39
C LEU A 43 -4.94 12.14 -3.66
N SER A 44 -5.41 12.85 -4.69
CA SER A 44 -4.90 14.19 -5.04
C SER A 44 -5.31 15.29 -4.05
N GLY A 45 -6.26 15.03 -3.16
CA GLY A 45 -6.79 16.00 -2.20
C GLY A 45 -5.94 16.19 -0.93
N SER A 46 -4.82 15.49 -0.78
CA SER A 46 -3.99 15.56 0.42
C SER A 46 -2.49 15.53 0.12
N THR A 47 -1.71 16.19 0.99
CA THR A 47 -0.26 16.31 0.84
C THR A 47 0.43 14.99 1.22
N PRO A 48 1.30 14.45 0.36
CA PRO A 48 2.05 13.24 0.67
C PRO A 48 3.25 13.53 1.58
N SER A 49 3.65 12.54 2.38
CA SER A 49 4.88 12.55 3.17
C SER A 49 5.68 11.27 2.93
N PHE A 50 6.91 11.18 3.44
CA PHE A 50 7.61 9.89 3.46
C PHE A 50 6.79 8.85 4.24
N GLY A 51 6.54 7.67 3.66
CA GLY A 51 5.85 6.58 4.36
C GLY A 51 5.04 5.63 3.48
N SER A 52 4.78 4.43 4.01
CA SER A 52 4.02 3.38 3.33
C SER A 52 2.53 3.69 3.18
N VAL A 53 2.01 4.63 3.97
CA VAL A 53 0.64 5.14 3.96
C VAL A 53 0.72 6.65 3.81
N ASN A 54 -0.14 7.24 2.98
CA ASN A 54 -0.15 8.67 2.67
C ASN A 54 1.15 9.17 2.04
N GLY A 55 1.93 8.29 1.43
CA GLY A 55 3.26 8.63 0.94
C GLY A 55 3.55 8.15 -0.47
N GLU A 56 4.55 7.27 -0.59
CA GLU A 56 5.13 6.93 -1.89
C GLU A 56 4.13 6.30 -2.87
N TRP A 57 3.24 5.41 -2.42
CA TRP A 57 2.28 4.73 -3.30
C TRP A 57 1.24 5.68 -3.89
N ARG A 58 0.85 6.70 -3.11
CA ARG A 58 0.02 7.81 -3.59
C ARG A 58 0.72 8.57 -4.70
N VAL A 59 1.95 9.03 -4.45
CA VAL A 59 2.72 9.81 -5.42
C VAL A 59 2.92 9.01 -6.69
N PHE A 60 3.28 7.73 -6.55
CA PHE A 60 3.45 6.81 -7.65
C PHE A 60 2.18 6.66 -8.49
N ALA A 61 1.03 6.38 -7.89
CA ALA A 61 -0.24 6.25 -8.60
C ALA A 61 -0.65 7.55 -9.32
N LEU A 62 -0.51 8.70 -8.66
CA LEU A 62 -0.87 10.01 -9.22
C LEU A 62 0.06 10.41 -10.38
N ALA A 63 1.36 10.14 -10.26
CA ALA A 63 2.33 10.47 -11.30
C ALA A 63 2.16 9.56 -12.52
N ARG A 64 2.08 8.23 -12.32
CA ARG A 64 1.95 7.26 -13.42
C ARG A 64 0.60 7.32 -14.14
N SER A 65 -0.44 7.80 -13.47
CA SER A 65 -1.74 8.09 -14.09
C SER A 65 -1.74 9.37 -14.93
N GLY A 66 -0.74 10.24 -14.76
CA GLY A 66 -0.72 11.59 -15.33
C GLY A 66 -1.65 12.58 -14.62
N LYS A 67 -2.23 12.21 -13.47
CA LYS A 67 -3.08 13.09 -12.66
C LYS A 67 -2.29 14.28 -12.10
N VAL A 68 -1.00 14.06 -11.81
CA VAL A 68 -0.03 15.11 -11.48
C VAL A 68 1.15 15.02 -12.44
N SER A 69 1.67 16.16 -12.89
CA SER A 69 2.89 16.19 -13.69
C SER A 69 4.14 16.14 -12.79
N PRO A 70 5.26 15.56 -13.26
CA PRO A 70 6.55 15.57 -12.55
C PRO A 70 7.04 16.96 -12.12
N GLN A 71 6.66 18.01 -12.87
CA GLN A 71 7.01 19.42 -12.63
C GLN A 71 5.93 20.19 -11.85
N SER A 72 4.94 19.49 -11.29
CA SER A 72 3.88 20.13 -10.51
C SER A 72 4.38 20.55 -9.13
N GLY A 73 3.80 21.62 -8.57
CA GLY A 73 4.06 22.01 -7.18
C GLY A 73 3.72 20.92 -6.15
N TYR A 74 2.84 19.97 -6.51
CA TYR A 74 2.56 18.78 -5.71
C TYR A 74 3.80 17.89 -5.58
N CYS A 75 4.43 17.55 -6.70
CA CYS A 75 5.64 16.73 -6.74
C CYS A 75 6.86 17.48 -6.13
N ASP A 76 6.94 18.79 -6.33
CA ASP A 76 8.01 19.62 -5.75
C ASP A 76 7.91 19.68 -4.21
N ALA A 77 6.70 19.83 -3.68
CA ALA A 77 6.45 19.83 -2.24
C ALA A 77 6.80 18.47 -1.61
N TYR A 78 6.36 17.37 -2.24
CA TYR A 78 6.74 16.02 -1.82
C TYR A 78 8.26 15.85 -1.80
N TYR A 79 8.93 16.18 -2.91
CA TYR A 79 10.38 16.04 -3.03
C TYR A 79 11.13 16.87 -1.98
N SER A 80 10.66 18.09 -1.68
CA SER A 80 11.25 18.93 -0.63
C SER A 80 11.16 18.25 0.75
N GLY A 81 9.99 17.68 1.09
CA GLY A 81 9.81 16.90 2.31
C GLY A 81 10.69 15.65 2.36
N ILE A 82 10.92 14.99 1.21
CA ILE A 82 11.86 13.86 1.12
C ILE A 82 13.30 14.32 1.38
N VAL A 83 13.74 15.44 0.82
CA VAL A 83 15.09 16.00 1.07
C VAL A 83 15.28 16.29 2.56
N GLU A 84 14.29 16.87 3.22
CA GLU A 84 14.32 17.11 4.67
C GLU A 84 14.38 15.79 5.45
N HIS A 85 13.53 14.81 5.10
CA HIS A 85 13.50 13.51 5.76
C HIS A 85 14.85 12.79 5.64
N VAL A 86 15.39 12.65 4.43
CA VAL A 86 16.68 11.99 4.18
C VAL A 86 17.83 12.72 4.91
N SER A 87 17.82 14.05 4.91
CA SER A 87 18.79 14.84 5.67
C SER A 87 18.73 14.56 7.18
N SER A 88 17.51 14.37 7.71
CA SER A 88 17.30 14.06 9.13
C SER A 88 17.77 12.65 9.50
N VAL A 89 17.63 11.69 8.58
CA VAL A 89 18.17 10.33 8.74
C VAL A 89 19.70 10.34 8.70
N GLY A 90 20.29 11.20 7.87
CA GLY A 90 21.75 11.33 7.77
C GLY A 90 22.43 10.11 7.12
N SER A 91 21.70 9.35 6.30
CA SER A 91 22.20 8.14 5.64
C SER A 91 21.39 7.84 4.38
N GLY A 92 22.01 7.16 3.41
CA GLY A 92 21.28 6.56 2.29
C GLY A 92 20.43 5.36 2.72
N VAL A 93 20.77 4.71 3.85
CA VAL A 93 19.97 3.61 4.45
C VAL A 93 18.85 4.23 5.29
N LEU A 94 17.61 4.14 4.81
CA LEU A 94 16.46 4.82 5.44
C LEU A 94 15.93 4.09 6.68
N ASP A 95 16.04 2.77 6.68
CA ASP A 95 15.70 1.92 7.82
C ASP A 95 16.76 0.81 7.91
N PRO A 96 17.31 0.51 9.11
CA PRO A 96 18.40 -0.47 9.26
C PRO A 96 18.00 -1.91 8.95
N ASN A 97 16.70 -2.20 8.88
CA ASN A 97 16.13 -3.53 8.70
C ASN A 97 15.21 -3.66 7.48
N LYS A 98 14.80 -2.54 6.86
CA LYS A 98 13.82 -2.54 5.77
C LYS A 98 14.36 -1.88 4.51
N ALA A 99 14.98 -2.68 3.64
CA ALA A 99 15.34 -2.28 2.28
C ALA A 99 14.11 -1.85 1.43
N THR A 100 12.92 -2.29 1.81
CA THR A 100 11.66 -1.85 1.18
C THR A 100 11.41 -0.35 1.35
N GLU A 101 11.93 0.31 2.39
CA GLU A 101 11.82 1.77 2.54
C GLU A 101 12.59 2.50 1.42
N ASN A 102 13.83 2.08 1.16
CA ASN A 102 14.63 2.54 0.03
C ASN A 102 13.95 2.23 -1.30
N SER A 103 13.50 0.99 -1.50
CA SER A 103 12.86 0.56 -2.75
C SER A 103 11.63 1.39 -3.08
N ARG A 104 10.78 1.62 -2.07
CA ARG A 104 9.55 2.39 -2.22
C ARG A 104 9.83 3.85 -2.56
N LEU A 105 10.81 4.47 -1.90
CA LEU A 105 11.21 5.85 -2.21
C LEU A 105 11.81 5.97 -3.62
N VAL A 106 12.69 5.05 -4.02
CA VAL A 106 13.28 5.02 -5.37
C VAL A 106 12.20 4.98 -6.44
N ILE A 107 11.21 4.08 -6.31
CA ILE A 107 10.09 3.96 -7.25
C ILE A 107 9.31 5.28 -7.35
N ALA A 108 8.97 5.89 -6.21
CA ALA A 108 8.23 7.15 -6.19
C ALA A 108 9.02 8.29 -6.86
N LEU A 109 10.30 8.45 -6.54
CA LEU A 109 11.17 9.47 -7.12
C LEU A 109 11.32 9.31 -8.63
N CYS A 110 11.57 8.08 -9.11
CA CYS A 110 11.64 7.79 -10.53
C CYS A 110 10.33 8.15 -11.24
N SER A 111 9.17 7.89 -10.64
CA SER A 111 7.85 8.21 -11.23
C SER A 111 7.59 9.71 -11.41
N ILE A 112 8.25 10.56 -10.61
CA ILE A 112 8.19 12.03 -10.70
C ILE A 112 9.46 12.61 -11.36
N GLY A 113 10.23 11.78 -12.06
CA GLY A 113 11.41 12.19 -12.81
C GLY A 113 12.54 12.75 -11.94
N ARG A 114 12.57 12.45 -10.64
CA ARG A 114 13.66 12.83 -9.72
C ARG A 114 14.69 11.72 -9.63
N ASP A 115 15.96 12.10 -9.62
CA ASP A 115 17.07 11.15 -9.51
C ASP A 115 17.24 10.67 -8.06
N PRO A 116 16.97 9.40 -7.74
CA PRO A 116 17.08 8.87 -6.38
C PRO A 116 18.52 8.75 -5.87
N ARG A 117 19.54 8.97 -6.72
CA ARG A 117 20.95 8.89 -6.33
C ARG A 117 21.50 10.19 -5.76
N SER A 118 20.72 11.27 -5.86
CA SER A 118 21.12 12.62 -5.45
C SER A 118 20.02 13.28 -4.63
N VAL A 119 19.63 12.64 -3.52
CA VAL A 119 18.62 13.14 -2.60
C VAL A 119 19.32 13.72 -1.37
N ALA A 120 19.22 15.04 -1.18
CA ALA A 120 20.11 15.78 -0.30
C ALA A 120 21.59 15.50 -0.68
N ASP A 121 22.36 14.88 0.21
CA ASP A 121 23.74 14.48 -0.02
C ASP A 121 23.90 12.92 -0.05
N TYR A 122 22.82 12.17 -0.28
CA TYR A 122 22.79 10.70 -0.19
C TYR A 122 22.27 10.02 -1.47
N ASP A 123 22.85 8.85 -1.75
CA ASP A 123 22.37 7.92 -2.77
C ASP A 123 21.41 6.90 -2.12
N ILE A 124 20.12 6.98 -2.49
CA ILE A 124 19.07 6.11 -1.95
C ILE A 124 19.04 4.75 -2.66
N VAL A 125 19.64 4.66 -3.85
CA VAL A 125 19.74 3.42 -4.63
C VAL A 125 20.88 2.55 -4.11
N ALA A 126 21.99 3.15 -3.67
CA ALA A 126 23.19 2.42 -3.26
C ALA A 126 22.93 1.28 -2.25
N PRO A 127 22.11 1.45 -1.17
CA PRO A 127 21.81 0.35 -0.25
C PRO A 127 21.13 -0.86 -0.90
N LEU A 128 20.38 -0.66 -1.99
CA LEU A 128 19.69 -1.76 -2.70
C LEU A 128 20.66 -2.66 -3.46
N THR A 129 21.95 -2.31 -3.54
CA THR A 129 23.00 -3.19 -4.10
C THR A 129 23.59 -4.16 -3.07
N ASP A 130 23.35 -3.93 -1.77
CA ASP A 130 23.76 -4.84 -0.72
C ASP A 130 22.77 -6.01 -0.61
N GLN A 131 23.16 -7.15 -1.19
CA GLN A 131 22.33 -8.35 -1.18
C GLN A 131 22.04 -8.88 0.23
N SER A 132 22.92 -8.67 1.20
CA SER A 132 22.71 -9.13 2.58
C SER A 132 21.65 -8.29 3.28
N PHE A 133 21.65 -6.99 3.02
CA PHE A 133 20.61 -6.07 3.48
C PHE A 133 19.26 -6.41 2.84
N VAL A 134 19.20 -6.51 1.52
CA VAL A 134 17.95 -6.73 0.77
C VAL A 134 17.33 -8.11 1.06
N LYS A 135 18.13 -9.18 1.07
CA LYS A 135 17.62 -10.57 1.27
C LYS A 135 17.06 -10.80 2.66
N ARG A 136 17.31 -9.92 3.65
CA ARG A 136 16.77 -10.03 5.01
C ARG A 136 15.24 -10.05 5.04
N GLN A 137 14.60 -9.34 4.11
CA GLN A 137 13.13 -9.29 3.99
C GLN A 137 12.57 -10.38 3.04
N GLY A 138 13.39 -11.37 2.68
CA GLY A 138 12.96 -12.50 1.85
C GLY A 138 12.58 -12.11 0.41
N PRO A 139 11.82 -12.98 -0.28
CA PRO A 139 11.39 -12.75 -1.67
C PRO A 139 10.73 -11.39 -1.90
N THR A 140 9.86 -10.92 -1.01
CA THR A 140 9.20 -9.62 -1.16
C THR A 140 10.18 -8.44 -1.14
N GLY A 141 11.15 -8.45 -0.21
CA GLY A 141 12.19 -7.41 -0.17
C GLY A 141 13.05 -7.40 -1.44
N VAL A 142 13.42 -8.59 -1.93
CA VAL A 142 14.20 -8.72 -3.17
C VAL A 142 13.41 -8.29 -4.40
N ALA A 143 12.11 -8.61 -4.47
CA ALA A 143 11.24 -8.19 -5.57
C ALA A 143 11.13 -6.65 -5.64
N PHE A 144 10.87 -5.99 -4.52
CA PHE A 144 10.82 -4.52 -4.50
C PHE A 144 12.18 -3.88 -4.84
N ALA A 145 13.29 -4.44 -4.35
CA ALA A 145 14.61 -3.94 -4.71
C ALA A 145 14.89 -4.10 -6.21
N LEU A 146 14.53 -5.24 -6.81
CA LEU A 146 14.69 -5.47 -8.24
C LEU A 146 13.88 -4.45 -9.07
N ILE A 147 12.61 -4.26 -8.72
CA ILE A 147 11.73 -3.26 -9.35
C ILE A 147 12.33 -1.85 -9.23
N ALA A 148 12.79 -1.47 -8.03
CA ALA A 148 13.38 -0.15 -7.80
C ALA A 148 14.66 0.07 -8.61
N LEU A 149 15.52 -0.94 -8.71
CA LEU A 149 16.74 -0.89 -9.51
C LEU A 149 16.45 -0.78 -11.02
N ASP A 150 15.40 -1.45 -11.49
CA ASP A 150 14.93 -1.33 -12.88
C ASP A 150 14.31 0.05 -13.16
N CYS A 151 13.50 0.57 -12.24
CA CYS A 151 12.97 1.94 -12.32
C CYS A 151 14.08 2.98 -12.38
N ALA A 152 15.13 2.79 -11.57
CA ALA A 152 16.26 3.70 -11.53
C ALA A 152 17.13 3.60 -12.79
N GLY A 153 17.13 2.48 -13.52
CA GLY A 153 17.84 2.30 -14.79
C GLY A 153 19.38 2.28 -14.69
N HIS A 154 19.94 2.21 -13.47
CA HIS A 154 21.37 2.47 -13.22
C HIS A 154 22.07 1.38 -12.40
N ALA A 155 21.38 0.29 -12.06
CA ALA A 155 21.99 -0.83 -11.35
C ALA A 155 22.78 -1.74 -12.29
N GLU A 156 23.97 -2.15 -11.84
CA GLU A 156 24.80 -3.15 -12.54
C GLU A 156 23.96 -4.38 -12.93
N PRO A 157 24.04 -4.84 -14.18
CA PRO A 157 23.30 -6.02 -14.64
C PRO A 157 23.54 -7.26 -13.76
N SER A 158 24.70 -7.37 -13.12
CA SER A 158 25.03 -8.46 -12.21
C SER A 158 24.17 -8.49 -10.94
N THR A 159 23.92 -7.35 -10.30
CA THR A 159 23.07 -7.25 -9.10
C THR A 159 21.62 -7.60 -9.42
N ARG A 160 21.09 -7.02 -10.50
CA ARG A 160 19.73 -7.33 -10.97
C ARG A 160 19.58 -8.79 -11.37
N GLY A 161 20.58 -9.32 -12.08
CA GLY A 161 20.67 -10.74 -12.43
C GLY A 161 20.60 -11.65 -11.19
N ALA A 162 21.37 -11.33 -10.15
CA ALA A 162 21.43 -12.08 -8.89
C ALA A 162 20.12 -12.03 -8.09
N TYR A 163 19.39 -10.91 -8.11
CA TYR A 163 18.05 -10.84 -7.52
C TYR A 163 17.03 -11.63 -8.30
N ALA A 164 17.04 -11.57 -9.63
CA ALA A 164 16.19 -12.41 -10.45
C ALA A 164 16.48 -13.92 -10.21
N ASP A 165 17.75 -14.31 -10.10
CA ASP A 165 18.12 -15.71 -9.78
C ASP A 165 17.66 -16.13 -8.39
N PHE A 166 17.81 -15.25 -7.39
CA PHE A 166 17.30 -15.52 -6.05
C PHE A 166 15.79 -15.74 -6.06
N LEU A 167 15.02 -14.88 -6.73
CA LEU A 167 13.57 -15.01 -6.81
C LEU A 167 13.16 -16.32 -7.51
N LEU A 168 13.82 -16.66 -8.62
CA LEU A 168 13.58 -17.93 -9.32
C LEU A 168 13.91 -19.14 -8.44
N SER A 169 14.99 -19.10 -7.65
CA SER A 169 15.32 -20.19 -6.71
C SER A 169 14.33 -20.35 -5.56
N ARG A 170 13.43 -19.37 -5.38
CA ARG A 170 12.41 -19.34 -4.32
C ARG A 170 11.02 -19.73 -4.81
N GLU A 171 10.88 -20.07 -6.09
CA GLU A 171 9.63 -20.60 -6.61
C GLU A 171 9.25 -21.91 -5.89
N LEU A 172 7.99 -22.04 -5.51
CA LEU A 172 7.48 -23.24 -4.85
C LEU A 172 7.17 -24.34 -5.87
N SER A 173 7.17 -25.60 -5.40
CA SER A 173 6.69 -26.72 -6.21
C SER A 173 5.22 -26.53 -6.57
N GLY A 174 4.92 -26.45 -7.87
CA GLY A 174 3.58 -26.12 -8.39
C GLY A 174 3.42 -24.66 -8.81
N GLY A 175 4.42 -23.81 -8.60
CA GLY A 175 4.42 -22.40 -8.95
C GLY A 175 4.06 -21.49 -7.79
N GLY A 176 4.32 -20.19 -7.97
CA GLY A 176 4.06 -19.17 -6.96
C GLY A 176 5.20 -19.02 -5.94
N TRP A 177 5.05 -18.01 -5.08
CA TRP A 177 6.03 -17.60 -4.09
C TRP A 177 5.37 -17.32 -2.74
N SER A 178 6.17 -17.34 -1.67
CA SER A 178 5.70 -17.14 -0.30
C SER A 178 6.77 -16.55 0.60
N LEU A 179 6.33 -15.98 1.73
CA LEU A 179 7.19 -15.76 2.91
C LEU A 179 7.13 -16.93 3.90
N GLY A 180 6.16 -17.83 3.75
CA GLY A 180 5.99 -19.05 4.53
C GLY A 180 6.11 -20.29 3.64
N THR A 181 5.19 -21.24 3.81
CA THR A 181 5.23 -22.54 3.13
C THR A 181 4.38 -22.61 1.87
N ASN A 182 3.19 -22.01 1.89
CA ASN A 182 2.23 -22.07 0.80
C ASN A 182 2.30 -20.81 -0.06
N ALA A 183 2.07 -20.94 -1.36
CA ALA A 183 2.00 -19.80 -2.27
C ALA A 183 0.98 -18.79 -1.75
N ASP A 184 1.38 -17.52 -1.76
CA ASP A 184 0.57 -16.39 -1.32
C ASP A 184 0.30 -15.46 -2.51
N PRO A 185 -0.93 -14.93 -2.69
CA PRO A 185 -1.24 -14.10 -3.84
C PRO A 185 -0.42 -12.81 -3.89
N ASP A 186 -0.13 -12.17 -2.75
CA ASP A 186 0.62 -10.90 -2.72
C ASP A 186 2.07 -11.15 -3.09
N VAL A 187 2.70 -12.14 -2.46
CA VAL A 187 4.10 -12.49 -2.72
C VAL A 187 4.26 -13.01 -4.15
N THR A 188 3.35 -13.84 -4.62
CA THR A 188 3.37 -14.35 -6.00
C THR A 188 3.26 -13.21 -7.01
N ALA A 189 2.31 -12.30 -6.81
CA ALA A 189 2.08 -11.18 -7.72
C ALA A 189 3.27 -10.20 -7.77
N ILE A 190 3.83 -9.80 -6.62
CA ILE A 190 4.97 -8.86 -6.62
C ILE A 190 6.24 -9.50 -7.21
N VAL A 191 6.48 -10.79 -6.97
CA VAL A 191 7.61 -11.50 -7.57
C VAL A 191 7.45 -11.62 -9.08
N MET A 192 6.25 -11.96 -9.57
CA MET A 192 5.96 -11.97 -11.00
C MET A 192 6.15 -10.59 -11.63
N THR A 193 5.69 -9.53 -10.96
CA THR A 193 5.89 -8.15 -11.41
C THR A 193 7.38 -7.81 -11.54
N ALA A 194 8.19 -8.16 -10.53
CA ALA A 194 9.63 -7.93 -10.55
C ALA A 194 10.37 -8.75 -11.63
N LEU A 195 9.90 -9.97 -11.91
CA LEU A 195 10.52 -10.87 -12.87
C LEU A 195 10.07 -10.65 -14.32
N ALA A 196 8.97 -9.92 -14.56
CA ALA A 196 8.41 -9.72 -15.90
C ALA A 196 9.41 -9.22 -16.96
N PRO A 197 10.35 -8.29 -16.65
CA PRO A 197 11.36 -7.85 -17.61
C PRO A 197 12.43 -8.89 -17.97
N TYR A 198 12.49 -10.02 -17.25
CA TYR A 198 13.57 -11.00 -17.34
C TYR A 198 13.12 -12.25 -18.09
N SER A 199 13.57 -12.40 -19.34
CA SER A 199 13.18 -13.53 -20.22
C SER A 199 13.46 -14.92 -19.62
N LYS A 200 14.48 -15.05 -18.77
CA LYS A 200 14.78 -16.30 -18.05
C LYS A 200 13.67 -16.74 -17.09
N ALA A 201 12.74 -15.84 -16.74
CA ALA A 201 11.67 -16.10 -15.80
C ALA A 201 10.34 -16.52 -16.45
N SER A 202 10.22 -16.53 -17.79
CA SER A 202 8.94 -16.75 -18.47
C SER A 202 8.19 -18.02 -18.01
N SER A 203 8.88 -19.17 -17.91
CA SER A 203 8.23 -20.41 -17.46
C SER A 203 7.80 -20.37 -15.98
N ALA A 204 8.53 -19.66 -15.12
CA ALA A 204 8.14 -19.48 -13.72
C ALA A 204 6.94 -18.54 -13.60
N ILE A 205 6.89 -17.49 -14.42
CA ILE A 205 5.75 -16.57 -14.50
C ILE A 205 4.49 -17.32 -14.97
N GLU A 206 4.58 -18.20 -15.97
CA GLU A 206 3.45 -19.02 -16.43
C GLU A 206 2.89 -19.92 -15.32
N ARG A 207 3.76 -20.53 -14.51
CA ARG A 207 3.34 -21.31 -13.33
C ARG A 207 2.77 -20.41 -12.23
N GLY A 208 3.34 -19.22 -12.03
CA GLY A 208 2.80 -18.19 -11.15
C GLY A 208 1.38 -17.76 -11.55
N VAL A 209 1.12 -17.59 -12.85
CA VAL A 209 -0.23 -17.31 -13.38
C VAL A 209 -1.21 -18.44 -13.04
N ALA A 210 -0.80 -19.70 -13.24
CA ALA A 210 -1.62 -20.84 -12.88
C ALA A 210 -1.90 -20.89 -11.37
N ALA A 211 -0.89 -20.62 -10.53
CA ALA A 211 -1.03 -20.54 -9.09
C ALA A 211 -2.00 -19.43 -8.65
N LEU A 212 -1.88 -18.21 -9.21
CA LEU A 212 -2.82 -17.11 -8.95
C LEU A 212 -4.24 -17.46 -9.39
N SER A 213 -4.42 -18.04 -10.57
CA SER A 213 -5.73 -18.48 -11.05
C SER A 213 -6.38 -19.53 -10.13
N ALA A 214 -5.58 -20.40 -9.52
CA ALA A 214 -6.05 -21.39 -8.54
C ALA A 214 -6.35 -20.78 -7.16
N MET A 215 -5.63 -19.72 -6.77
CA MET A 215 -5.86 -18.97 -5.53
C MET A 215 -7.07 -18.03 -5.59
N GLN A 216 -7.56 -17.69 -6.78
CA GLN A 216 -8.71 -16.82 -6.95
C GLN A 216 -9.99 -17.48 -6.40
N ARG A 217 -10.68 -16.75 -5.53
CA ARG A 217 -11.90 -17.18 -4.83
C ARG A 217 -13.13 -17.13 -5.73
N ASP A 218 -14.22 -17.73 -5.26
CA ASP A 218 -15.52 -17.75 -5.94
C ASP A 218 -16.14 -16.36 -6.17
N ASP A 219 -15.76 -15.36 -5.38
CA ASP A 219 -16.14 -13.96 -5.51
C ASP A 219 -15.20 -13.17 -6.45
N GLY A 220 -14.28 -13.86 -7.12
CA GLY A 220 -13.25 -13.28 -7.99
C GLY A 220 -12.07 -12.64 -7.24
N GLY A 221 -12.12 -12.56 -5.91
CA GLY A 221 -11.11 -11.91 -5.08
C GLY A 221 -9.96 -12.82 -4.66
N PHE A 222 -9.08 -12.27 -3.84
CA PHE A 222 -7.89 -12.94 -3.32
C PHE A 222 -7.78 -12.75 -1.81
N ALA A 223 -7.22 -13.76 -1.14
CA ALA A 223 -6.99 -13.75 0.29
C ALA A 223 -5.52 -14.04 0.58
N SER A 224 -4.80 -13.03 1.06
CA SER A 224 -3.44 -13.17 1.58
C SER A 224 -3.50 -13.63 3.03
N MET A 225 -2.70 -14.64 3.37
CA MET A 225 -2.71 -15.28 4.70
C MET A 225 -4.12 -15.63 5.21
N GLY A 226 -5.02 -16.03 4.30
CA GLY A 226 -6.40 -16.41 4.61
C GLY A 226 -7.40 -15.26 4.78
N THR A 227 -6.96 -13.99 4.68
CA THR A 227 -7.83 -12.82 4.85
C THR A 227 -8.14 -12.15 3.50
N PRO A 228 -9.40 -12.15 3.04
CA PRO A 228 -9.79 -11.46 1.80
C PRO A 228 -9.66 -9.94 1.93
N ASN A 229 -9.00 -9.31 0.97
CA ASN A 229 -8.77 -7.87 1.02
C ASN A 229 -8.53 -7.22 -0.37
N SER A 230 -8.68 -5.90 -0.42
CA SER A 230 -8.49 -5.10 -1.64
C SER A 230 -7.04 -5.06 -2.10
N GLU A 231 -6.09 -5.06 -1.18
CA GLU A 231 -4.65 -4.95 -1.44
C GLU A 231 -4.15 -6.18 -2.23
N SER A 232 -4.60 -7.38 -1.87
CA SER A 232 -4.29 -8.61 -2.59
C SER A 232 -4.83 -8.61 -4.01
N CYS A 233 -6.07 -8.14 -4.20
CA CYS A 233 -6.62 -7.94 -5.54
C CYS A 233 -5.80 -6.92 -6.33
N SER A 234 -5.32 -5.85 -5.66
CA SER A 234 -4.49 -4.80 -6.27
C SER A 234 -3.13 -5.35 -6.75
N GLN A 235 -2.46 -6.17 -5.94
CA GLN A 235 -1.21 -6.82 -6.32
C GLN A 235 -1.42 -7.71 -7.55
N VAL A 236 -2.44 -8.57 -7.54
CA VAL A 236 -2.71 -9.47 -8.67
C VAL A 236 -3.06 -8.71 -9.94
N VAL A 237 -3.96 -7.71 -9.89
CA VAL A 237 -4.30 -6.89 -11.06
C VAL A 237 -3.06 -6.17 -11.63
N THR A 238 -2.16 -5.70 -10.76
CA THR A 238 -0.90 -5.08 -11.18
C THR A 238 0.01 -6.08 -11.90
N ALA A 239 0.18 -7.27 -11.34
CA ALA A 239 1.00 -8.33 -11.93
C ALA A 239 0.46 -8.77 -13.29
N LEU A 240 -0.85 -9.02 -13.38
CA LEU A 240 -1.51 -9.43 -14.64
C LEU A 240 -1.34 -8.37 -15.73
N SER A 241 -1.55 -7.10 -15.39
CA SER A 241 -1.37 -5.98 -16.33
C SER A 241 0.07 -5.91 -16.83
N THR A 242 1.05 -6.11 -15.94
CA THR A 242 2.49 -6.10 -16.26
C THR A 242 2.88 -7.22 -17.23
N ILE A 243 2.29 -8.40 -17.09
CA ILE A 243 2.58 -9.55 -17.98
C ILE A 243 1.64 -9.64 -19.19
N GLY A 244 0.80 -8.63 -19.41
CA GLY A 244 -0.11 -8.56 -20.55
C GLY A 244 -1.37 -9.43 -20.47
N VAL A 245 -1.72 -9.94 -19.27
CA VAL A 245 -2.93 -10.72 -19.04
C VAL A 245 -4.09 -9.80 -18.63
N ASN A 246 -5.23 -9.92 -19.32
CA ASN A 246 -6.38 -9.07 -19.06
C ASN A 246 -7.11 -9.53 -17.78
N ALA A 247 -6.95 -8.77 -16.69
CA ALA A 247 -7.58 -9.05 -15.39
C ALA A 247 -9.13 -9.00 -15.38
N ASP A 248 -9.74 -8.49 -16.44
CA ASP A 248 -11.20 -8.40 -16.58
C ASP A 248 -11.81 -9.53 -17.42
N THR A 249 -11.11 -9.96 -18.48
CA THR A 249 -11.70 -10.87 -19.49
C THR A 249 -10.94 -12.17 -19.70
N ASP A 250 -9.73 -12.34 -19.17
CA ASP A 250 -9.02 -13.61 -19.26
C ASP A 250 -9.77 -14.66 -18.44
N SER A 251 -10.22 -15.74 -19.08
CA SER A 251 -11.06 -16.74 -18.43
C SER A 251 -10.41 -17.44 -17.24
N ARG A 252 -9.07 -17.42 -17.13
CA ARG A 252 -8.37 -17.94 -15.95
C ARG A 252 -8.63 -17.09 -14.71
N PHE A 253 -8.97 -15.82 -14.89
CA PHE A 253 -9.18 -14.83 -13.83
C PHE A 253 -10.66 -14.40 -13.68
N VAL A 254 -11.58 -15.25 -14.12
CA VAL A 254 -13.03 -15.07 -13.94
C VAL A 254 -13.59 -16.27 -13.18
N LYS A 255 -14.14 -16.04 -11.98
CA LYS A 255 -14.80 -17.07 -11.15
C LYS A 255 -16.25 -16.69 -10.93
N ASN A 256 -17.17 -17.61 -11.23
CA ASN A 256 -18.61 -17.39 -11.10
C ASN A 256 -19.11 -16.08 -11.76
N GLY A 257 -18.51 -15.69 -12.88
CA GLY A 257 -18.83 -14.46 -13.61
C GLY A 257 -18.21 -13.18 -13.04
N VAL A 258 -17.38 -13.26 -12.00
CA VAL A 258 -16.67 -12.12 -11.40
C VAL A 258 -15.19 -12.19 -11.77
N SER A 259 -14.70 -11.15 -12.44
CA SER A 259 -13.28 -11.02 -12.81
C SER A 259 -12.42 -10.54 -11.64
N ALA A 260 -11.10 -10.72 -11.72
CA ALA A 260 -10.16 -10.18 -10.74
C ALA A 260 -10.27 -8.63 -10.63
N LEU A 261 -10.48 -7.95 -11.76
CA LEU A 261 -10.70 -6.51 -11.78
C LEU A 261 -12.03 -6.12 -11.12
N ALA A 262 -13.12 -6.84 -11.43
CA ALA A 262 -14.42 -6.59 -10.84
C ALA A 262 -14.40 -6.82 -9.32
N ALA A 263 -13.70 -7.85 -8.87
CA ALA A 263 -13.49 -8.12 -7.44
C ALA A 263 -12.76 -6.97 -6.75
N LEU A 264 -11.67 -6.44 -7.33
CA LEU A 264 -11.01 -5.23 -6.82
C LEU A 264 -12.00 -4.06 -6.74
N CYS A 265 -12.74 -3.78 -7.81
CA CYS A 265 -13.70 -2.67 -7.86
C CYS A 265 -14.86 -2.80 -6.86
N SER A 266 -15.14 -4.00 -6.35
CA SER A 266 -16.16 -4.22 -5.31
C SER A 266 -15.79 -3.62 -3.94
N TYR A 267 -14.51 -3.30 -3.72
CA TYR A 267 -14.03 -2.63 -2.50
C TYR A 267 -14.13 -1.10 -2.58
N TYR A 268 -14.59 -0.54 -3.70
CA TYR A 268 -14.71 0.90 -3.89
C TYR A 268 -15.81 1.50 -3.00
N THR A 269 -15.49 2.57 -2.28
CA THR A 269 -16.37 3.21 -1.28
C THR A 269 -17.06 4.49 -1.78
N GLY A 270 -16.94 4.81 -3.07
CA GLY A 270 -17.44 6.07 -3.65
C GLY A 270 -16.40 7.19 -3.73
N GLY A 271 -15.20 6.97 -3.20
CA GLY A 271 -14.06 7.89 -3.34
C GLY A 271 -12.70 7.24 -3.10
N GLY A 272 -12.63 6.22 -2.25
CA GLY A 272 -11.44 5.40 -2.07
C GLY A 272 -11.78 3.91 -2.06
N PHE A 273 -10.93 3.11 -1.43
CA PHE A 273 -11.13 1.67 -1.29
C PHE A 273 -11.09 1.27 0.18
N ALA A 274 -11.94 0.31 0.54
CA ALA A 274 -11.89 -0.32 1.85
C ALA A 274 -10.88 -1.47 1.84
N HIS A 275 -10.31 -1.78 3.00
CA HIS A 275 -9.48 -2.98 3.16
C HIS A 275 -10.32 -4.25 3.01
N SER A 276 -11.45 -4.31 3.72
CA SER A 276 -12.41 -5.41 3.69
C SER A 276 -13.71 -4.98 3.01
N GLN A 277 -14.41 -5.92 2.39
CA GLN A 277 -15.65 -5.65 1.68
C GLN A 277 -16.71 -5.05 2.62
N GLY A 278 -17.37 -3.97 2.19
CA GLY A 278 -18.34 -3.24 3.02
C GLY A 278 -17.72 -2.38 4.13
N GLY A 279 -16.39 -2.32 4.23
CA GLY A 279 -15.69 -1.46 5.19
C GLY A 279 -15.67 0.01 4.80
N SER A 280 -15.07 0.83 5.65
CA SER A 280 -14.80 2.24 5.37
C SER A 280 -13.54 2.43 4.52
N THR A 281 -13.42 3.61 3.90
CA THR A 281 -12.23 4.00 3.13
C THR A 281 -10.96 3.85 3.98
N ASN A 282 -9.99 3.12 3.43
CA ASN A 282 -8.67 2.89 4.02
C ASN A 282 -7.60 3.49 3.10
N ALA A 283 -6.62 4.19 3.68
CA ALA A 283 -5.59 4.88 2.89
C ALA A 283 -4.69 3.92 2.13
N MET A 284 -4.20 2.84 2.76
CA MET A 284 -3.35 1.83 2.10
C MET A 284 -4.12 1.13 0.98
N ALA A 285 -5.34 0.67 1.25
CA ALA A 285 -6.19 0.02 0.23
C ALA A 285 -6.44 0.95 -0.96
N SER A 286 -6.70 2.24 -0.69
CA SER A 286 -6.91 3.25 -1.74
C SER A 286 -5.65 3.49 -2.57
N GLU A 287 -4.49 3.57 -1.94
CA GLU A 287 -3.22 3.78 -2.63
C GLU A 287 -2.84 2.58 -3.50
N GLN A 288 -3.03 1.36 -3.00
CA GLN A 288 -2.76 0.14 -3.76
C GLN A 288 -3.75 -0.06 -4.91
N ALA A 289 -5.04 0.15 -4.66
CA ALA A 289 -6.05 0.09 -5.71
C ALA A 289 -5.81 1.14 -6.79
N ALA A 290 -5.35 2.34 -6.42
CA ALA A 290 -5.07 3.39 -7.39
C ALA A 290 -3.94 3.03 -8.36
N TYR A 291 -2.81 2.52 -7.88
CA TYR A 291 -1.74 2.11 -8.80
C TYR A 291 -2.12 0.84 -9.57
N ALA A 292 -2.92 -0.06 -9.00
CA ALA A 292 -3.37 -1.27 -9.70
C ALA A 292 -4.32 -0.94 -10.86
N LEU A 293 -5.28 -0.05 -10.62
CA LEU A 293 -6.16 0.47 -11.67
C LEU A 293 -5.39 1.32 -12.69
N CYS A 294 -4.32 2.02 -12.26
CA CYS A 294 -3.40 2.67 -13.17
C CYS A 294 -2.69 1.67 -14.07
N ALA A 295 -2.13 0.58 -13.51
CA ALA A 295 -1.49 -0.49 -14.29
C ALA A 295 -2.46 -1.09 -15.32
N TYR A 296 -3.69 -1.41 -14.89
CA TYR A 296 -4.71 -1.94 -15.79
C TYR A 296 -5.10 -0.93 -16.89
N HIS A 297 -5.27 0.34 -16.53
CA HIS A 297 -5.57 1.39 -17.50
C HIS A 297 -4.43 1.55 -18.54
N ARG A 298 -3.17 1.51 -18.11
CA ARG A 298 -1.99 1.57 -18.99
C ARG A 298 -1.94 0.37 -19.93
N TYR A 299 -2.17 -0.85 -19.42
CA TYR A 299 -2.30 -2.07 -20.21
C TYR A 299 -3.41 -1.94 -21.28
N LYS A 300 -4.62 -1.52 -20.89
CA LYS A 300 -5.76 -1.36 -21.81
C LYS A 300 -5.55 -0.29 -22.87
N THR A 301 -4.71 0.70 -22.61
CA THR A 301 -4.44 1.83 -23.52
C THR A 301 -3.11 1.70 -24.26
N GLY A 302 -2.41 0.57 -24.14
CA GLY A 302 -1.16 0.29 -24.85
C GLY A 302 0.01 1.20 -24.44
N LYS A 303 -0.02 1.72 -23.20
CA LYS A 303 1.12 2.45 -22.62
C LYS A 303 2.13 1.46 -22.04
N CYS A 304 3.37 1.90 -21.82
CA CYS A 304 4.35 1.06 -21.13
C CYS A 304 3.89 0.69 -19.71
N ASP A 305 4.45 -0.37 -19.16
CA ASP A 305 4.04 -0.93 -17.88
C ASP A 305 4.16 0.07 -16.73
N LEU A 306 3.44 -0.19 -15.63
CA LEU A 306 3.37 0.73 -14.49
C LEU A 306 4.77 1.11 -13.94
N TYR A 307 5.67 0.12 -13.85
CA TYR A 307 7.03 0.28 -13.33
C TYR A 307 8.08 0.58 -14.43
N ASP A 308 7.70 0.55 -15.72
CA ASP A 308 8.59 1.02 -16.78
C ASP A 308 8.58 2.56 -16.79
N MET A 309 9.69 3.17 -16.41
CA MET A 309 9.83 4.63 -16.32
C MET A 309 10.29 5.28 -17.63
N SER A 310 10.36 4.53 -18.73
CA SER A 310 10.83 5.02 -20.04
C SER A 310 10.02 6.19 -20.61
N ASP A 311 8.76 6.34 -20.20
CA ASP A 311 7.87 7.44 -20.59
C ASP A 311 7.82 8.59 -19.57
N VAL A 312 8.68 8.59 -18.54
CA VAL A 312 8.76 9.66 -17.54
C VAL A 312 9.79 10.72 -17.96
N THR A 313 9.35 11.97 -18.02
CA THR A 313 10.26 13.10 -18.25
C THR A 313 11.09 13.39 -17.01
N ALA A 314 12.41 13.29 -17.13
CA ALA A 314 13.34 13.72 -16.08
C ALA A 314 13.15 15.20 -15.75
N VAL A 315 13.12 15.52 -14.46
CA VAL A 315 13.17 16.89 -13.98
C VAL A 315 14.64 17.20 -13.74
N GLY A 316 15.19 18.14 -14.52
CA GLY A 316 16.56 18.61 -14.31
C GLY A 316 16.78 19.02 -12.86
N THR A 317 18.00 18.92 -12.36
CA THR A 317 18.32 19.21 -10.95
C THR A 317 17.72 20.55 -10.54
N THR A 318 16.66 20.52 -9.73
CA THR A 318 16.20 21.71 -9.01
C THR A 318 17.40 22.20 -8.21
N PRO A 319 17.80 23.49 -8.32
CA PRO A 319 18.91 24.00 -7.53
C PRO A 319 18.64 23.69 -6.07
N LYS A 320 19.67 23.16 -5.38
CA LYS A 320 19.67 22.93 -3.94
C LYS A 320 18.96 24.11 -3.28
N PRO A 321 17.92 23.90 -2.44
CA PRO A 321 17.35 25.00 -1.68
C PRO A 321 18.51 25.72 -1.00
N THR A 322 18.75 26.97 -1.39
CA THR A 322 19.77 27.79 -0.76
C THR A 322 19.47 27.75 0.72
N ALA A 323 20.43 27.26 1.52
CA ALA A 323 20.25 27.17 2.96
C ALA A 323 19.62 28.47 3.46
N THR A 324 18.46 28.38 4.12
CA THR A 324 17.87 29.53 4.81
C THR A 324 19.01 30.17 5.59
N PRO A 325 19.36 31.45 5.32
CA PRO A 325 20.54 32.05 5.94
C PRO A 325 20.43 31.84 7.44
N LYS A 326 21.44 31.18 8.01
CA LYS A 326 21.59 31.05 9.46
C LYS A 326 21.36 32.45 10.05
N PRO A 327 20.51 32.63 11.06
CA PRO A 327 20.29 33.93 11.67
C PRO A 327 21.66 34.53 11.98
N THR A 328 21.99 35.63 11.30
CA THR A 328 23.19 36.40 11.60
C THR A 328 23.11 36.74 13.08
N ALA A 329 24.15 36.41 13.84
CA ALA A 329 24.20 36.74 15.26
C ALA A 329 23.83 38.21 15.43
N THR A 330 22.79 38.47 16.23
CA THR A 330 22.37 39.84 16.57
C THR A 330 23.63 40.62 16.98
N PRO A 331 23.96 41.74 16.32
CA PRO A 331 25.12 42.51 16.70
C PRO A 331 24.99 42.90 18.17
N LYS A 332 26.02 42.60 18.96
CA LYS A 332 26.12 43.02 20.35
C LYS A 332 25.88 44.54 20.40
N PRO A 333 24.96 45.05 21.24
CA PRO A 333 24.67 46.48 21.29
C PRO A 333 25.96 47.24 21.58
N THR A 334 26.33 48.10 20.64
CA THR A 334 27.42 49.06 20.81
C THR A 334 26.90 50.18 21.71
N ALA A 335 27.72 50.63 22.66
CA ALA A 335 27.34 51.61 23.67
C ALA A 335 26.69 52.86 23.03
N THR A 336 25.50 53.19 23.50
CA THR A 336 24.72 54.36 23.10
C THR A 336 25.54 55.63 23.32
N PRO A 337 25.76 56.49 22.30
CA PRO A 337 26.34 57.80 22.52
C PRO A 337 25.38 58.68 23.35
N LYS A 338 25.96 59.40 24.31
CA LYS A 338 25.26 60.32 25.21
C LYS A 338 24.45 61.37 24.41
N PRO A 339 23.16 61.57 24.72
CA PRO A 339 22.31 62.48 23.95
C PRO A 339 22.77 63.94 24.08
N THR A 340 22.87 64.61 22.94
CA THR A 340 23.01 66.08 22.85
C THR A 340 21.62 66.68 22.79
N ALA A 341 21.37 67.73 23.59
CA ALA A 341 20.06 68.34 23.74
C ALA A 341 19.56 68.97 22.42
N ALA A 342 18.37 68.55 21.97
CA ALA A 342 17.61 69.19 20.90
C ALA A 342 16.43 69.97 21.48
N PRO A 343 16.02 71.10 20.87
CA PRO A 343 15.07 72.04 21.47
C PRO A 343 13.62 71.55 21.43
N THR A 344 12.91 71.90 22.49
CA THR A 344 11.52 71.55 22.82
C THR A 344 10.50 72.20 21.87
N PRO A 345 9.60 71.43 21.23
CA PRO A 345 8.41 72.00 20.59
C PRO A 345 7.29 72.29 21.60
N LYS A 346 6.60 73.40 21.35
CA LYS A 346 5.51 74.02 22.13
C LYS A 346 4.23 73.14 22.17
N PRO A 347 3.48 73.10 23.29
CA PRO A 347 2.32 72.22 23.45
C PRO A 347 1.14 72.61 22.54
N THR A 348 0.52 71.59 21.93
CA THR A 348 -0.76 71.71 21.21
C THR A 348 -1.88 71.12 22.08
N ALA A 349 -3.05 71.76 22.04
CA ALA A 349 -4.15 71.59 22.98
C ALA A 349 -4.78 70.18 23.01
N THR A 350 -5.13 69.75 24.23
CA THR A 350 -5.82 68.51 24.57
C THR A 350 -7.26 68.48 24.05
N PRO A 351 -7.71 67.44 23.32
CA PRO A 351 -9.13 67.24 23.06
C PRO A 351 -9.87 66.67 24.29
N LYS A 352 -11.11 67.15 24.46
CA LYS A 352 -12.07 66.83 25.54
C LYS A 352 -12.53 65.36 25.48
N PRO A 353 -12.84 64.69 26.62
CA PRO A 353 -13.26 63.28 26.62
C PRO A 353 -14.66 63.11 26.02
N THR A 354 -14.83 62.09 25.19
CA THR A 354 -16.13 61.57 24.73
C THR A 354 -16.60 60.46 25.66
N GLU A 355 -17.90 60.46 25.99
CA GLU A 355 -18.53 59.61 27.00
C GLU A 355 -18.50 58.11 26.65
N THR A 356 -18.34 57.30 27.71
CA THR A 356 -18.35 55.83 27.70
C THR A 356 -19.76 55.29 27.47
N PRO A 357 -20.00 54.35 26.52
CA PRO A 357 -21.28 53.68 26.42
C PRO A 357 -21.51 52.69 27.57
N VAL A 358 -22.73 52.71 28.11
CA VAL A 358 -23.26 51.83 29.17
C VAL A 358 -23.51 50.41 28.61
N PRO A 359 -23.17 49.33 29.34
CA PRO A 359 -23.39 47.95 28.88
C PRO A 359 -24.89 47.62 28.79
N THR A 360 -25.26 46.91 27.72
CA THR A 360 -26.60 46.38 27.47
C THR A 360 -26.74 44.98 28.09
N ASP A 361 -27.88 44.72 28.72
CA ASP A 361 -28.20 43.49 29.44
C ASP A 361 -28.08 42.22 28.59
N THR A 362 -27.47 41.19 29.19
CA THR A 362 -27.30 39.85 28.63
C THR A 362 -28.57 39.03 28.90
N PRO A 363 -29.21 38.38 27.90
CA PRO A 363 -30.33 37.50 28.17
C PRO A 363 -29.89 36.17 28.80
N GLU A 364 -30.66 35.75 29.80
CA GLU A 364 -30.57 34.53 30.60
C GLU A 364 -30.77 33.25 29.75
N PRO A 365 -30.00 32.16 29.96
CA PRO A 365 -30.15 30.92 29.21
C PRO A 365 -31.30 30.05 29.75
N ALA A 366 -32.12 29.55 28.83
CA ALA A 366 -33.22 28.62 29.12
C ALA A 366 -32.72 27.25 29.60
N GLU A 367 -33.35 26.74 30.66
CA GLU A 367 -33.09 25.43 31.26
C GLU A 367 -33.38 24.28 30.30
N THR A 368 -32.37 23.45 30.02
CA THR A 368 -32.54 22.16 29.35
C THR A 368 -32.67 21.04 30.37
N VAL A 369 -33.77 20.30 30.27
CA VAL A 369 -34.17 19.19 31.14
C VAL A 369 -33.27 17.96 30.91
N THR A 370 -32.68 17.45 31.99
CA THR A 370 -31.84 16.24 32.04
C THR A 370 -32.70 14.97 32.04
N PRO A 371 -32.52 14.00 31.12
CA PRO A 371 -33.04 12.65 31.31
C PRO A 371 -32.13 11.80 32.21
N ALA A 372 -32.76 11.03 33.09
CA ALA A 372 -32.18 10.16 34.12
C ALA A 372 -31.39 8.95 33.55
N PRO A 373 -30.41 8.39 34.32
CA PRO A 373 -29.58 7.28 33.86
C PRO A 373 -30.34 5.94 33.94
N THR A 374 -30.30 5.18 32.84
CA THR A 374 -30.73 3.78 32.79
C THR A 374 -29.62 2.85 33.27
N GLU A 375 -30.00 1.89 34.10
CA GLU A 375 -29.16 0.88 34.74
C GLU A 375 -28.43 -0.02 33.72
N ALA A 376 -27.19 -0.39 34.06
CA ALA A 376 -26.39 -1.40 33.36
C ALA A 376 -26.43 -2.73 34.14
N PRO A 377 -26.61 -3.89 33.47
CA PRO A 377 -26.29 -5.19 34.06
C PRO A 377 -24.86 -5.63 33.68
N THR A 378 -24.06 -5.86 34.72
CA THR A 378 -23.23 -7.05 35.02
C THR A 378 -22.83 -7.98 33.85
N GLU A 379 -21.53 -8.14 33.58
CA GLU A 379 -20.67 -9.27 34.04
C GLU A 379 -19.23 -9.15 33.50
N ALA A 380 -18.27 -9.54 34.34
CA ALA A 380 -16.83 -9.48 34.09
C ALA A 380 -16.33 -10.69 33.29
N PRO A 381 -15.30 -10.55 32.42
CA PRO A 381 -14.56 -11.71 31.95
C PRO A 381 -13.56 -12.16 33.03
N THR A 382 -13.77 -13.36 33.54
CA THR A 382 -12.83 -14.13 34.36
C THR A 382 -11.53 -14.37 33.60
N GLU A 383 -10.39 -14.03 34.21
CA GLU A 383 -9.08 -14.47 33.73
C GLU A 383 -8.92 -15.98 33.94
N VAL A 384 -8.54 -16.68 32.87
CA VAL A 384 -8.03 -18.06 32.95
C VAL A 384 -6.60 -18.05 32.42
N PRO A 385 -5.60 -18.53 33.18
CA PRO A 385 -4.26 -18.70 32.65
C PRO A 385 -4.22 -19.95 31.76
N THR A 386 -3.74 -19.79 30.53
CA THR A 386 -3.40 -20.93 29.65
C THR A 386 -2.15 -21.61 30.18
N GLU A 387 -2.30 -22.82 30.69
CA GLU A 387 -1.18 -23.71 31.00
C GLU A 387 -0.42 -24.11 29.72
N ALA A 388 0.90 -24.21 29.84
CA ALA A 388 1.79 -24.74 28.82
C ALA A 388 1.46 -26.20 28.47
N PRO A 389 1.69 -26.67 27.23
CA PRO A 389 1.62 -28.09 26.93
C PRO A 389 2.81 -28.82 27.58
N THR A 390 2.50 -29.61 28.61
CA THR A 390 3.35 -30.64 29.20
C THR A 390 3.64 -31.74 28.18
N GLU A 391 4.89 -32.20 28.17
CA GLU A 391 5.40 -33.30 27.36
C GLU A 391 4.61 -34.60 27.52
N ALA A 392 4.41 -35.32 26.42
CA ALA A 392 4.00 -36.72 26.44
C ALA A 392 5.24 -37.61 26.22
N PRO A 393 5.55 -38.54 27.14
CA PRO A 393 6.56 -39.56 26.90
C PRO A 393 5.98 -40.64 25.99
N THR A 394 6.62 -40.93 24.86
CA THR A 394 6.35 -42.18 24.13
C THR A 394 7.39 -43.20 24.55
N GLU A 395 6.92 -44.21 25.29
CA GLU A 395 7.69 -45.39 25.63
C GLU A 395 8.09 -46.17 24.37
N ALA A 396 9.35 -46.56 24.33
CA ALA A 396 9.88 -47.52 23.37
C ALA A 396 9.40 -48.94 23.73
N PRO A 397 8.95 -49.76 22.78
CA PRO A 397 8.77 -51.18 23.04
C PRO A 397 10.13 -51.90 23.03
N THR A 398 10.45 -52.49 24.18
CA THR A 398 11.56 -53.43 24.41
C THR A 398 11.38 -54.72 23.61
N GLU A 399 12.35 -55.08 22.78
CA GLU A 399 12.48 -56.42 22.19
C GLU A 399 12.98 -57.44 23.23
N PRO A 400 12.44 -58.67 23.27
CA PRO A 400 13.05 -59.80 23.97
C PRO A 400 14.09 -60.55 23.09
N PRO A 401 14.99 -61.35 23.69
CA PRO A 401 16.36 -61.52 23.20
C PRO A 401 16.52 -62.59 22.12
N ALA A 402 17.62 -62.42 21.36
CA ALA A 402 18.17 -63.38 20.43
C ALA A 402 18.50 -64.72 21.11
N THR A 403 18.09 -65.81 20.49
CA THR A 403 18.66 -67.14 20.70
C THR A 403 19.70 -67.42 19.62
N GLU A 404 20.94 -67.60 20.06
CA GLU A 404 22.03 -68.23 19.30
C GLU A 404 21.80 -69.75 19.16
N GLU A 405 22.01 -70.21 17.92
CA GLU A 405 22.69 -71.44 17.43
C GLU A 405 22.48 -72.82 18.08
N PRO A 406 22.75 -73.86 17.27
CA PRO A 406 24.06 -74.51 17.39
C PRO A 406 24.92 -74.52 16.11
#